data_AF-A0A101XFI6-F1
#
_entry.id   AF-A0A101XFI6-F1
#
_cell.length_a   1.000
_cell.length_b   1.000
_cell.length_c   1.000
_cell.angle_alpha   90.00
_cell.angle_beta   90.00
_cell.angle_gamma   90.00
#
_symmetry.space_group_name_H-M   'P 1'
#
loop_
_entity.id
_entity.type
_entity.pdbx_description
1 polymer ?
#
loop_
_entity_poly.entity_id
_entity_poly.type
_entity_poly.pdbx_seq_one_letter_code
_entity_poly.pdbx_strand_id
1 'polypeptide(L)'
;MEDWLRGLRSIMLSSLNYNRLPIPVERGVCSEWARGMGIPESGDAMIYTSCLYQLVPYINSFTGLMEKAPPSALGPLVNRLSHLVASFARVALKPPRSEVDRVNGIVRAIATLLIRNGVKFAYMPDEPYSGALLYELGFEDDFKEYFSSVVLSYFRSRGIKNVITIDPHTHHILTVVAPRFFGDLGLRVVNYMELIKGVDKAKVSRVVIHDS
;
A
#
# COMPACT_ATOMS: atom_id res chain seq x y z
N MET A 1 20.89 15.60 -6.00
CA MET A 1 19.84 15.13 -5.07
C MET A 1 18.47 15.65 -5.50
N GLU A 2 18.36 16.93 -5.87
CA GLU A 2 17.10 17.55 -6.32
C GLU A 2 16.50 16.94 -7.60
N ASP A 3 17.33 16.65 -8.61
CA ASP A 3 16.86 16.05 -9.88
C ASP A 3 16.32 14.63 -9.72
N TRP A 4 16.90 13.87 -8.78
CA TRP A 4 16.46 12.51 -8.45
C TRP A 4 15.06 12.51 -7.81
N LEU A 5 14.84 13.38 -6.81
CA LEU A 5 13.53 13.50 -6.16
C LEU A 5 12.45 13.99 -7.13
N ARG A 6 12.78 14.93 -8.03
CA ARG A 6 11.87 15.36 -9.10
C ARG A 6 11.50 14.21 -10.04
N GLY A 7 12.48 13.36 -10.38
CA GLY A 7 12.24 12.19 -11.23
C GLY A 7 11.39 11.12 -10.55
N LEU A 8 11.70 10.79 -9.29
CA LEU A 8 10.92 9.87 -8.47
C LEU A 8 9.47 10.35 -8.31
N ARG A 9 9.28 11.64 -8.00
CA ARG A 9 7.96 12.29 -7.94
C ARG A 9 7.19 12.09 -9.23
N SER A 10 7.81 12.34 -10.39
CA SER A 10 7.16 12.17 -11.69
C SER A 10 6.73 10.71 -11.94
N ILE A 11 7.58 9.73 -11.63
CA ILE A 11 7.25 8.30 -11.78
C ILE A 11 6.07 7.93 -10.89
N MET A 12 6.11 8.34 -9.61
CA MET A 12 5.06 8.06 -8.65
C MET A 12 3.73 8.65 -9.10
N LEU A 13 3.69 9.92 -9.50
CA LEU A 13 2.49 10.57 -9.98
C LEU A 13 1.94 9.92 -11.26
N SER A 14 2.80 9.59 -12.22
CA SER A 14 2.38 8.86 -13.43
C SER A 14 1.79 7.49 -13.10
N SER A 15 2.40 6.76 -12.17
CA SER A 15 1.90 5.46 -11.73
C SER A 15 0.56 5.59 -10.99
N LEU A 16 0.47 6.51 -10.01
CA LEU A 16 -0.74 6.77 -9.25
C LEU A 16 -1.90 7.22 -10.15
N ASN A 17 -1.62 7.93 -11.23
CA ASN A 17 -2.64 8.30 -12.22
C ASN A 17 -3.08 7.11 -13.08
N TYR A 18 -2.15 6.20 -13.42
CA TYR A 18 -2.42 5.05 -14.28
C TYR A 18 -3.12 3.90 -13.54
N ASN A 19 -2.56 3.42 -12.42
CA ASN A 19 -2.99 2.20 -11.74
C ASN A 19 -3.32 2.38 -10.26
N ARG A 20 -3.24 3.61 -9.72
CA ARG A 20 -3.45 3.94 -8.29
C ARG A 20 -2.41 3.36 -7.34
N LEU A 21 -1.24 2.96 -7.83
CA LEU A 21 -0.11 2.47 -7.04
C LEU A 21 1.10 3.40 -7.18
N PRO A 22 1.95 3.53 -6.15
CA PRO A 22 3.07 4.47 -6.14
C PRO A 22 4.22 4.07 -7.07
N ILE A 23 4.22 2.84 -7.59
CA ILE A 23 5.20 2.32 -8.54
C ILE A 23 4.53 1.54 -9.67
N PRO A 24 5.13 1.48 -10.87
CA PRO A 24 4.48 0.93 -12.06
C PRO A 24 4.43 -0.60 -12.02
N VAL A 25 3.45 -1.15 -11.32
CA VAL A 25 3.21 -2.60 -11.19
C VAL A 25 1.76 -2.96 -11.54
N GLU A 26 1.49 -4.23 -11.79
CA GLU A 26 0.12 -4.69 -12.05
C GLU A 26 -0.72 -4.59 -10.77
N ARG A 27 -1.97 -4.11 -10.88
CA ARG A 27 -2.82 -3.91 -9.71
C ARG A 27 -3.15 -5.21 -8.96
N GLY A 28 -3.21 -6.34 -9.69
CA GLY A 28 -3.55 -7.64 -9.13
C GLY A 28 -2.63 -8.12 -8.01
N VAL A 29 -1.41 -7.56 -7.90
CA VAL A 29 -0.46 -7.89 -6.82
C VAL A 29 -1.02 -7.52 -5.44
N CYS A 30 -1.86 -6.49 -5.36
CA CYS A 30 -2.38 -5.96 -4.10
C CYS A 30 -3.44 -6.87 -3.46
N SER A 31 -4.14 -7.66 -4.26
CA SER A 31 -5.27 -8.49 -3.85
C SER A 31 -4.98 -9.99 -3.88
N GLU A 32 -3.80 -10.41 -4.38
CA GLU A 32 -3.42 -11.81 -4.48
C GLU A 32 -3.48 -12.56 -3.13
N TRP A 33 -3.16 -11.88 -2.03
CA TRP A 33 -3.26 -12.44 -0.69
C TRP A 33 -4.67 -12.98 -0.37
N ALA A 34 -5.74 -12.37 -0.88
CA ALA A 34 -7.12 -12.78 -0.55
C ALA A 34 -7.60 -14.01 -1.34
N ARG A 35 -6.86 -14.44 -2.37
CA ARG A 35 -7.27 -15.51 -3.29
C ARG A 35 -7.55 -16.81 -2.54
N GLY A 36 -8.74 -17.37 -2.73
CA GLY A 36 -9.15 -18.63 -2.10
C GLY A 36 -9.41 -18.55 -0.58
N MET A 37 -9.47 -17.35 0.01
CA MET A 37 -9.85 -17.18 1.43
C MET A 37 -11.37 -17.03 1.64
N GLY A 38 -12.15 -16.82 0.56
CA GLY A 38 -13.60 -16.63 0.66
C GLY A 38 -14.02 -15.33 1.34
N ILE A 39 -13.14 -14.34 1.42
CA ILE A 39 -13.43 -13.02 1.99
C ILE A 39 -14.32 -12.25 0.99
N PRO A 40 -15.45 -11.67 1.42
CA PRO A 40 -16.33 -10.91 0.54
C PRO A 40 -15.67 -9.61 0.06
N GLU A 41 -16.11 -9.10 -1.09
CA GLU A 41 -15.62 -7.81 -1.65
C GLU A 41 -16.43 -6.59 -1.17
N SER A 42 -17.47 -6.83 -0.37
CA SER A 42 -18.31 -5.80 0.24
C SER A 42 -18.76 -6.25 1.63
N GLY A 43 -18.84 -5.31 2.56
CA GLY A 43 -19.24 -5.55 3.94
C GLY A 43 -19.15 -4.29 4.80
N ASP A 44 -19.58 -4.39 6.05
CA ASP A 44 -19.63 -3.24 6.97
C ASP A 44 -18.25 -2.70 7.32
N ALA A 45 -17.22 -3.56 7.32
CA ALA A 45 -15.83 -3.21 7.58
C ALA A 45 -14.93 -3.72 6.46
N MET A 46 -14.06 -2.84 5.96
CA MET A 46 -13.11 -3.15 4.90
C MET A 46 -11.70 -3.27 5.49
N ILE A 47 -11.01 -4.38 5.24
CA ILE A 47 -9.57 -4.41 5.39
C ILE A 47 -8.95 -3.58 4.27
N TYR A 48 -8.17 -2.58 4.65
CA TYR A 48 -7.49 -1.67 3.74
C TYR A 48 -5.99 -1.80 3.96
N THR A 49 -5.32 -2.41 2.99
CA THR A 49 -3.88 -2.69 3.11
C THR A 49 -3.04 -1.59 2.49
N SER A 50 -3.67 -0.70 1.72
CA SER A 50 -3.01 0.29 0.86
C SER A 50 -1.89 -0.35 0.00
N CYS A 51 -1.95 -1.66 -0.25
CA CYS A 51 -0.92 -2.44 -0.92
C CYS A 51 0.51 -2.30 -0.35
N LEU A 52 0.71 -1.76 0.86
CA LEU A 52 2.04 -1.35 1.35
C LEU A 52 2.99 -2.55 1.51
N TYR A 53 2.54 -3.61 2.20
CA TYR A 53 3.33 -4.85 2.33
C TYR A 53 3.55 -5.53 0.99
N GLN A 54 2.51 -5.61 0.16
CA GLN A 54 2.52 -6.31 -1.13
C GLN A 54 3.48 -5.66 -2.13
N LEU A 55 3.70 -4.34 -2.02
CA LEU A 55 4.62 -3.60 -2.88
C LEU A 55 6.09 -3.72 -2.47
N VAL A 56 6.40 -4.13 -1.23
CA VAL A 56 7.79 -4.17 -0.73
C VAL A 56 8.77 -4.88 -1.68
N PRO A 57 8.50 -6.11 -2.18
CA PRO A 57 9.43 -6.78 -3.09
C PRO A 57 9.67 -6.02 -4.40
N TYR A 58 8.62 -5.34 -4.88
CA TYR A 58 8.67 -4.55 -6.11
C TYR A 58 9.42 -3.22 -5.91
N ILE A 59 9.21 -2.57 -4.76
CA ILE A 59 9.96 -1.37 -4.36
C ILE A 59 11.44 -1.72 -4.25
N ASN A 60 11.81 -2.83 -3.59
CA ASN A 60 13.21 -3.28 -3.48
C ASN A 60 13.84 -3.57 -4.85
N SER A 61 13.09 -4.20 -5.75
CA SER A 61 13.55 -4.46 -7.12
C SER A 61 13.73 -3.15 -7.90
N PHE A 62 12.83 -2.19 -7.71
CA PHE A 62 12.89 -0.87 -8.34
C PHE A 62 14.06 -0.04 -7.82
N THR A 63 14.24 0.06 -6.51
CA THR A 63 15.35 0.81 -5.90
C THR A 63 16.69 0.18 -6.25
N GLY A 64 16.82 -1.15 -6.20
CA GLY A 64 18.05 -1.83 -6.58
C GLY A 64 18.45 -1.66 -8.05
N LEU A 65 17.48 -1.44 -8.95
CA LEU A 65 17.75 -1.06 -10.35
C LEU A 65 18.22 0.39 -10.45
N MET A 66 17.59 1.28 -9.69
CA MET A 66 17.90 2.71 -9.70
C MET A 66 19.27 3.01 -9.09
N GLU A 67 19.66 2.32 -8.03
CA GLU A 67 21.00 2.43 -7.41
C GLU A 67 22.14 2.06 -8.38
N LYS A 68 21.87 1.14 -9.30
CA LYS A 68 22.85 0.70 -10.32
C LYS A 68 22.89 1.61 -11.54
N ALA A 69 21.94 2.52 -11.70
CA ALA A 69 21.88 3.42 -12.85
C ALA A 69 22.76 4.66 -12.64
N PRO A 70 23.55 5.08 -13.63
CA PRO A 70 24.35 6.30 -13.52
C PRO A 70 23.43 7.54 -13.44
N PRO A 71 23.81 8.60 -12.70
CA PRO A 71 22.98 9.79 -12.51
C PRO A 71 22.49 10.44 -13.83
N SER A 72 23.32 10.38 -14.88
CA SER A 72 23.02 10.91 -16.22
C SER A 72 21.97 10.10 -17.00
N ALA A 73 21.71 8.85 -16.63
CA ALA A 73 20.69 8.01 -17.26
C ALA A 73 19.31 8.15 -16.58
N LEU A 74 19.26 8.71 -15.36
CA LEU A 74 18.04 8.82 -14.57
C LEU A 74 17.01 9.76 -15.20
N GLY A 75 17.42 10.92 -15.73
CA GLY A 75 16.51 11.86 -16.40
C GLY A 75 15.84 11.28 -17.66
N PRO A 76 16.58 10.74 -18.64
CA PRO A 76 16.02 10.07 -19.80
C PRO A 76 15.22 8.81 -19.46
N LEU A 77 15.63 8.05 -18.43
CA LEU A 77 14.91 6.87 -17.97
C LEU A 77 13.58 7.25 -17.33
N VAL A 78 13.52 8.29 -16.50
CA VAL A 78 12.28 8.84 -15.91
C VAL A 78 11.32 9.32 -17.00
N ASN A 79 11.81 10.10 -17.98
CA ASN A 79 10.99 10.57 -19.11
C ASN A 79 10.52 9.41 -20.01
N ARG A 80 11.32 8.37 -20.20
CA ARG A 80 10.89 7.17 -20.93
C ARG A 80 9.93 6.32 -20.10
N LEU A 81 10.14 6.18 -18.79
CA LEU A 81 9.27 5.40 -17.90
C LEU A 81 7.89 6.03 -17.79
N SER A 82 7.78 7.36 -17.73
CA SER A 82 6.50 8.08 -17.71
C SER A 82 5.70 7.87 -19.00
N HIS A 83 6.36 7.70 -20.15
CA HIS A 83 5.72 7.34 -21.42
C HIS A 83 5.53 5.81 -21.64
N LEU A 84 6.21 4.95 -20.86
CA LEU A 84 6.23 3.48 -21.03
C LEU A 84 5.54 2.69 -19.91
N VAL A 85 4.85 3.37 -18.99
CA VAL A 85 4.15 2.76 -17.83
C VAL A 85 3.24 1.59 -18.24
N ALA A 86 2.69 1.58 -19.46
CA ALA A 86 1.79 0.53 -19.93
C ALA A 86 2.49 -0.79 -20.39
N SER A 87 3.76 -0.76 -20.80
CA SER A 87 4.34 -1.88 -21.59
C SER A 87 5.63 -2.48 -21.04
N PHE A 88 6.53 -1.69 -20.43
CA PHE A 88 7.86 -2.20 -20.03
C PHE A 88 8.02 -2.51 -18.54
N ALA A 89 7.18 -1.94 -17.68
CA ALA A 89 7.28 -2.17 -16.24
C ALA A 89 6.97 -3.62 -15.82
N ARG A 90 6.24 -4.37 -16.67
CA ARG A 90 5.89 -5.79 -16.47
C ARG A 90 7.08 -6.76 -16.53
N VAL A 91 8.20 -6.40 -17.16
CA VAL A 91 9.31 -7.35 -17.43
C VAL A 91 10.53 -7.10 -16.56
N ALA A 92 10.85 -5.84 -16.22
CA ALA A 92 12.07 -5.50 -15.49
C ALA A 92 11.95 -5.52 -13.95
N LEU A 93 10.74 -5.44 -13.40
CA LEU A 93 10.48 -5.37 -11.95
C LEU A 93 9.89 -6.67 -11.40
N LYS A 94 10.42 -7.83 -11.79
CA LYS A 94 9.98 -9.12 -11.25
C LYS A 94 10.80 -9.48 -10.01
N PRO A 95 10.30 -9.23 -8.79
CA PRO A 95 10.95 -9.70 -7.57
C PRO A 95 11.02 -11.23 -7.55
N PRO A 96 11.91 -11.80 -6.71
CA PRO A 96 11.89 -13.24 -6.43
C PRO A 96 10.50 -13.67 -5.94
N ARG A 97 9.97 -14.78 -6.48
CA ARG A 97 8.66 -15.31 -6.06
C ARG A 97 8.59 -15.58 -4.56
N SER A 98 9.70 -16.02 -3.96
CA SER A 98 9.79 -16.24 -2.51
C SER A 98 9.51 -14.98 -1.68
N GLU A 99 9.89 -13.80 -2.15
CA GLU A 99 9.58 -12.55 -1.46
C GLU A 99 8.11 -12.17 -1.60
N VAL A 100 7.54 -12.35 -2.79
CA VAL A 100 6.10 -12.13 -3.07
C VAL A 100 5.24 -13.08 -2.22
N ASP A 101 5.60 -14.36 -2.19
CA ASP A 101 4.90 -15.38 -1.41
C ASP A 101 5.00 -15.08 0.08
N ARG A 102 6.15 -14.59 0.55
CA ARG A 102 6.36 -14.19 1.95
C ARG A 102 5.43 -13.04 2.36
N VAL A 103 5.37 -11.95 1.57
CA VAL A 103 4.54 -10.79 1.92
C VAL A 103 3.05 -11.11 1.84
N ASN A 104 2.63 -11.86 0.81
CA ASN A 104 1.25 -12.37 0.72
C ASN A 104 0.92 -13.29 1.91
N GLY A 105 1.87 -14.14 2.32
CA GLY A 105 1.74 -14.99 3.50
C GLY A 105 1.51 -14.21 4.79
N ILE A 106 2.17 -13.07 4.97
CA ILE A 106 1.97 -12.18 6.13
C ILE A 106 0.53 -11.62 6.13
N VAL A 107 0.08 -11.04 5.02
CA VAL A 107 -1.28 -10.47 4.93
C VAL A 107 -2.35 -11.56 5.11
N ARG A 108 -2.15 -12.76 4.52
CA ARG A 108 -3.00 -13.93 4.73
C ARG A 108 -3.06 -14.38 6.18
N ALA A 109 -1.93 -14.37 6.88
CA ALA A 109 -1.88 -14.72 8.29
C ALA A 109 -2.66 -13.71 9.14
N ILE A 110 -2.53 -12.41 8.87
CA ILE A 110 -3.31 -11.35 9.51
C ILE A 110 -4.81 -11.57 9.28
N ALA A 111 -5.23 -11.75 8.02
CA ALA A 111 -6.63 -12.00 7.68
C ALA A 111 -7.16 -13.28 8.36
N THR A 112 -6.34 -14.34 8.43
CA THR A 112 -6.70 -15.58 9.12
C THR A 112 -6.86 -15.37 10.63
N LEU A 113 -5.99 -14.57 11.26
CA LEU A 113 -6.11 -14.22 12.68
C LEU A 113 -7.41 -13.45 12.96
N LEU A 114 -7.77 -12.51 12.10
CA LEU A 114 -9.03 -11.78 12.19
C LEU A 114 -10.24 -12.73 12.07
N ILE A 115 -10.24 -13.62 11.08
CA ILE A 115 -11.30 -14.63 10.89
C ILE A 115 -11.43 -15.53 12.13
N ARG A 116 -10.32 -16.04 12.67
CA ARG A 116 -10.31 -16.89 13.87
C ARG A 116 -10.80 -16.16 15.12
N ASN A 117 -10.67 -14.84 15.16
CA ASN A 117 -11.20 -13.97 16.21
C ASN A 117 -12.68 -13.57 15.98
N GLY A 118 -13.35 -14.13 14.96
CA GLY A 118 -14.74 -13.83 14.66
C GLY A 118 -14.96 -12.43 14.06
N VAL A 119 -13.90 -11.77 13.60
CA VAL A 119 -13.99 -10.46 12.96
C VAL A 119 -14.60 -10.64 11.57
N LYS A 120 -15.74 -9.97 11.33
CA LYS A 120 -16.36 -9.91 10.00
C LYS A 120 -15.79 -8.71 9.24
N PHE A 121 -15.20 -8.99 8.08
CA PHE A 121 -14.66 -7.95 7.21
C PHE A 121 -14.74 -8.39 5.74
N ALA A 122 -14.65 -7.40 4.86
CA ALA A 122 -14.51 -7.53 3.43
C ALA A 122 -13.19 -6.93 2.98
N TYR A 123 -12.80 -7.12 1.72
CA TYR A 123 -11.61 -6.49 1.13
C TYR A 123 -11.97 -5.83 -0.21
N MET A 124 -11.09 -4.95 -0.69
CA MET A 124 -11.31 -4.19 -1.91
C MET A 124 -10.22 -4.58 -2.91
N PRO A 125 -10.53 -5.38 -3.94
CA PRO A 125 -9.53 -5.81 -4.91
C PRO A 125 -8.86 -4.65 -5.65
N ASP A 126 -9.57 -3.52 -5.75
CA ASP A 126 -9.17 -2.34 -6.50
C ASP A 126 -8.82 -1.13 -5.60
N GLU A 127 -8.54 -1.37 -4.31
CA GLU A 127 -8.23 -0.32 -3.34
C GLU A 127 -7.14 0.64 -3.86
N PRO A 128 -7.34 1.98 -3.75
CA PRO A 128 -6.29 2.92 -4.09
C PRO A 128 -5.18 2.88 -3.03
N TYR A 129 -3.94 3.16 -3.42
CA TYR A 129 -2.87 3.46 -2.47
C TYR A 129 -3.27 4.65 -1.56
N SER A 130 -2.80 4.67 -0.32
CA SER A 130 -3.15 5.70 0.66
C SER A 130 -2.45 7.04 0.42
N GLY A 131 -1.40 7.05 -0.40
CA GLY A 131 -0.54 8.22 -0.60
C GLY A 131 0.56 8.35 0.46
N ALA A 132 0.76 7.37 1.34
CA ALA A 132 1.75 7.46 2.43
C ALA A 132 3.15 7.90 1.95
N LEU A 133 3.69 7.27 0.90
CA LEU A 133 4.99 7.62 0.34
C LEU A 133 5.03 9.04 -0.25
N LEU A 134 3.93 9.59 -0.76
CA LEU A 134 3.91 10.99 -1.21
C LEU A 134 4.16 11.92 -0.02
N TYR A 135 3.46 11.68 1.09
CA TYR A 135 3.59 12.47 2.30
C TYR A 135 4.98 12.31 2.93
N GLU A 136 5.45 11.07 3.09
CA GLU A 136 6.74 10.75 3.73
C GLU A 136 7.95 11.27 2.95
N LEU A 137 7.85 11.38 1.63
CA LEU A 137 8.88 11.97 0.77
C LEU A 137 8.78 13.51 0.67
N GLY A 138 7.82 14.13 1.35
CA GLY A 138 7.63 15.59 1.36
C GLY A 138 6.85 16.14 0.16
N PHE A 139 6.23 15.29 -0.66
CA PHE A 139 5.35 15.70 -1.75
C PHE A 139 3.94 16.00 -1.23
N GLU A 140 3.84 16.92 -0.28
CA GLU A 140 2.63 17.17 0.49
C GLU A 140 1.45 17.67 -0.37
N ASP A 141 1.70 18.56 -1.32
CA ASP A 141 0.64 19.08 -2.21
C ASP A 141 0.10 17.98 -3.13
N ASP A 142 0.97 17.11 -3.63
CA ASP A 142 0.56 15.94 -4.41
C ASP A 142 -0.23 14.94 -3.56
N PHE A 143 0.21 14.73 -2.32
CA PHE A 143 -0.52 13.90 -1.36
C PHE A 143 -1.93 14.45 -1.15
N LYS A 144 -2.08 15.76 -0.90
CA LYS A 144 -3.39 16.37 -0.66
C LYS A 144 -4.32 16.20 -1.86
N GLU A 145 -3.81 16.49 -3.05
CA GLU A 145 -4.58 16.36 -4.29
C GLU A 145 -4.98 14.90 -4.55
N TYR A 146 -4.03 13.97 -4.48
CA TYR A 146 -4.29 12.56 -4.71
C TYR A 146 -5.23 11.97 -3.66
N PHE A 147 -5.01 12.25 -2.38
CA PHE A 147 -5.81 11.72 -1.29
C PHE A 147 -7.25 12.20 -1.39
N SER A 148 -7.47 13.50 -1.59
CA SER A 148 -8.82 14.06 -1.68
C SER A 148 -9.57 13.58 -2.94
N SER A 149 -8.93 13.65 -4.11
CA SER A 149 -9.57 13.33 -5.39
C SER A 149 -9.77 11.83 -5.61
N VAL A 150 -8.87 10.97 -5.11
CA VAL A 150 -8.89 9.53 -5.35
C VAL A 150 -9.32 8.76 -4.11
N VAL A 151 -8.55 8.85 -3.01
CA VAL A 151 -8.72 7.97 -1.85
C VAL A 151 -10.02 8.28 -1.11
N LEU A 152 -10.23 9.56 -0.77
CA LEU A 152 -11.41 10.01 -0.06
C LEU A 152 -12.68 9.87 -0.92
N SER A 153 -12.60 10.21 -2.21
CA SER A 153 -13.69 9.97 -3.17
C SER A 153 -14.05 8.49 -3.28
N TYR A 154 -13.05 7.60 -3.27
CA TYR A 154 -13.26 6.16 -3.31
C TYR A 154 -14.00 5.67 -2.05
N PHE A 155 -13.57 6.07 -0.86
CA PHE A 155 -14.27 5.71 0.38
C PHE A 155 -15.71 6.24 0.40
N ARG A 156 -15.91 7.51 0.03
CA ARG A 156 -17.23 8.15 0.02
C ARG A 156 -18.18 7.52 -1.00
N SER A 157 -17.72 7.31 -2.24
CA SER A 157 -18.55 6.74 -3.31
C SER A 157 -19.00 5.32 -3.02
N ARG A 158 -18.25 4.57 -2.22
CA ARG A 158 -18.60 3.21 -1.77
C ARG A 158 -19.27 3.14 -0.40
N GLY A 159 -19.52 4.28 0.23
CA GLY A 159 -20.14 4.33 1.56
C GLY A 159 -19.30 3.64 2.65
N ILE A 160 -17.99 3.56 2.47
CA ILE A 160 -17.08 2.91 3.42
C ILE A 160 -16.96 3.78 4.66
N LYS A 161 -17.24 3.19 5.82
CA LYS A 161 -17.19 3.88 7.13
C LYS A 161 -16.30 3.19 8.15
N ASN A 162 -16.04 1.90 8.01
CA ASN A 162 -15.20 1.16 8.95
C ASN A 162 -14.02 0.55 8.20
N VAL A 163 -12.81 0.88 8.65
CA VAL A 163 -11.57 0.49 7.99
C VAL A 163 -10.67 -0.24 8.99
N ILE A 164 -10.20 -1.42 8.60
CA ILE A 164 -9.20 -2.19 9.34
C ILE A 164 -7.86 -2.02 8.61
N THR A 165 -6.89 -1.46 9.29
CA THR A 165 -5.53 -1.23 8.77
C THR A 165 -4.57 -2.29 9.29
N ILE A 166 -3.57 -2.65 8.49
CA ILE A 166 -2.61 -3.73 8.82
C ILE A 166 -1.17 -3.24 9.05
N ASP A 167 -0.89 -1.99 8.72
CA ASP A 167 0.44 -1.40 8.77
C ASP A 167 0.38 0.01 9.38
N PRO A 168 1.48 0.46 10.02
CA PRO A 168 1.51 1.75 10.71
C PRO A 168 1.43 2.94 9.76
N HIS A 169 1.95 2.84 8.53
CA HIS A 169 1.97 3.96 7.58
C HIS A 169 0.54 4.31 7.12
N THR A 170 -0.23 3.31 6.69
CA THR A 170 -1.64 3.49 6.31
C THR A 170 -2.47 3.93 7.50
N HIS A 171 -2.23 3.34 8.68
CA HIS A 171 -2.94 3.72 9.89
C HIS A 171 -2.69 5.20 10.21
N HIS A 172 -1.44 5.65 10.23
CA HIS A 172 -1.04 7.02 10.49
C HIS A 172 -1.62 8.00 9.44
N ILE A 173 -1.65 7.62 8.16
CA ILE A 173 -2.29 8.44 7.12
C ILE A 173 -3.76 8.68 7.45
N LEU A 174 -4.51 7.64 7.78
CA LEU A 174 -5.96 7.74 7.97
C LEU A 174 -6.36 8.33 9.33
N THR A 175 -5.53 8.21 10.38
CA THR A 175 -5.88 8.68 11.73
C THR A 175 -5.22 10.00 12.12
N VAL A 176 -4.11 10.38 11.49
CA VAL A 176 -3.34 11.58 11.86
C VAL A 176 -3.15 12.52 10.68
N VAL A 177 -2.53 12.06 9.60
CA VAL A 177 -2.09 12.96 8.51
C VAL A 177 -3.27 13.52 7.72
N ALA A 178 -4.11 12.67 7.15
CA ALA A 178 -5.26 13.13 6.37
C ALA A 178 -6.25 13.94 7.22
N PRO A 179 -6.56 13.57 8.48
CA PRO A 179 -7.39 14.40 9.34
C PRO A 179 -6.84 15.80 9.61
N ARG A 180 -5.52 15.99 9.65
CA ARG A 180 -4.91 17.33 9.78
C ARG A 180 -5.23 18.25 8.59
N PHE A 181 -5.38 17.70 7.39
CA PHE A 181 -5.64 18.47 6.18
C PHE A 181 -7.13 18.56 5.82
N PHE A 182 -7.91 17.53 6.14
CA PHE A 182 -9.29 17.38 5.65
C PHE A 182 -10.34 17.32 6.77
N GLY A 183 -9.94 17.39 8.04
CA GLY A 183 -10.83 17.25 9.19
C GLY A 183 -11.33 15.82 9.36
N ASP A 184 -12.56 15.66 9.86
CA ASP A 184 -13.17 14.34 10.01
C ASP A 184 -13.40 13.69 8.63
N LEU A 185 -12.80 12.52 8.43
CA LEU A 185 -12.93 11.75 7.20
C LEU A 185 -14.24 10.96 7.13
N GLY A 186 -14.99 10.86 8.23
CA GLY A 186 -16.16 10.00 8.36
C GLY A 186 -15.81 8.51 8.42
N LEU A 187 -14.57 8.19 8.81
CA LEU A 187 -14.03 6.84 8.89
C LEU A 187 -13.73 6.47 10.34
N ARG A 188 -14.22 5.30 10.77
CA ARG A 188 -13.73 4.61 11.95
C ARG A 188 -12.59 3.68 11.54
N VAL A 189 -11.38 4.07 11.88
CA VAL A 189 -10.16 3.32 11.57
C VAL A 189 -9.71 2.55 12.80
N VAL A 190 -9.44 1.25 12.64
CA VAL A 190 -8.90 0.39 13.70
C VAL A 190 -7.69 -0.36 13.18
N ASN A 191 -6.65 -0.51 14.00
CA ASN A 191 -5.53 -1.38 13.64
C ASN A 191 -5.90 -2.85 13.92
N TYR A 192 -5.51 -3.76 13.01
CA TYR A 192 -5.82 -5.19 13.14
C TYR A 192 -5.36 -5.79 14.48
N MET A 193 -4.28 -5.27 15.08
CA MET A 193 -3.76 -5.75 16.37
C MET A 193 -4.75 -5.54 17.52
N GLU A 194 -5.58 -4.48 17.45
CA GLU A 194 -6.62 -4.20 18.45
C GLU A 194 -7.78 -5.20 18.40
N LEU A 195 -7.94 -5.89 17.26
CA LEU A 195 -9.04 -6.83 17.01
C LEU A 195 -8.66 -8.29 17.31
N ILE A 196 -7.38 -8.57 17.52
CA ILE A 196 -6.88 -9.90 17.81
C ILE A 196 -6.87 -10.13 19.32
N LYS A 197 -7.52 -11.20 19.77
CA LYS A 197 -7.58 -11.63 21.18
C LYS A 197 -7.12 -13.08 21.29
N GLY A 198 -6.61 -13.46 22.46
CA GLY A 198 -6.40 -14.87 22.81
C GLY A 198 -5.57 -15.68 21.80
N VAL A 199 -4.47 -15.14 21.30
CA VAL A 199 -3.55 -15.90 20.44
C VAL A 199 -2.81 -16.97 21.26
N ASP A 200 -2.75 -18.18 20.72
CA ASP A 200 -1.94 -19.25 21.30
C ASP A 200 -0.49 -18.75 21.44
N LYS A 201 0.09 -18.90 22.63
CA LYS A 201 1.47 -18.50 22.88
C LYS A 201 2.39 -19.35 22.01
N ALA A 202 2.99 -18.74 20.99
CA ALA A 202 4.08 -19.37 20.27
C ALA A 202 5.23 -19.64 21.25
N LYS A 203 5.81 -20.84 21.21
CA LYS A 203 7.07 -21.13 21.90
C LYS A 203 8.19 -20.44 21.11
N VAL A 204 8.48 -19.20 21.47
CA VAL A 204 9.60 -18.42 20.95
C VAL A 204 10.69 -18.35 22.00
N SER A 205 11.94 -18.61 21.60
CA SER A 205 13.10 -18.62 22.50
C SER A 205 13.51 -17.21 22.93
N ARG A 206 13.43 -16.23 22.01
CA ARG A 206 13.68 -14.81 22.26
C ARG A 206 13.06 -14.00 21.12
N VAL A 207 12.35 -12.92 21.46
CA VAL A 207 11.78 -11.98 20.50
C VAL A 207 12.19 -10.57 20.92
N VAL A 208 12.55 -9.74 19.95
CA VAL A 208 12.68 -8.29 20.14
C VAL A 208 11.45 -7.66 19.50
N ILE A 209 10.73 -6.87 20.28
CA ILE A 209 9.60 -6.10 19.78
C ILE A 209 10.15 -4.73 19.40
N HIS A 210 9.94 -4.36 18.14
CA HIS A 210 10.10 -2.99 17.68
C HIS A 210 8.71 -2.39 17.61
N ASP A 211 8.41 -1.41 18.47
CA ASP A 211 7.29 -0.51 18.23
C ASP A 211 7.78 0.64 17.33
N SER A 212 6.98 0.96 16.32
CA SER A 212 7.24 2.01 15.33
C SER A 212 6.10 3.00 15.34
#